data_AF-A0A6N0WWE4-F1
#
_entry.id   AF-A0A6N0WWE4-F1
#
_cell.length_a   1.000
_cell.length_b   1.000
_cell.length_c   1.000
_cell.angle_alpha   90.00
_cell.angle_beta   90.00
_cell.angle_gamma   90.00
#
_symmetry.space_group_name_H-M   'P 1'
#
loop_
_entity.id
_entity.type
_entity.pdbx_description
1 polymer ?
#
loop_
_entity_poly.entity_id
_entity_poly.type
_entity_poly.pdbx_seq_one_letter_code
_entity_poly.pdbx_strand_id
1 'polypeptide(L)'
;MIALLLALLADPPPPLPASIDGSPISGLATQSLPARGCAAYLFSTGSTRVLAAMAMADPAGIRLALDGVVADYPRVGQSGSPDLGFAPVSEYRLGEVTVRLELAVTHRADLADGALISSATLRIDRGAKDGIIMPLGGLIGCAKK
;
A
#
# COMPACT_ATOMS: atom_id res chain seq x y z
N MET A 1 14.59 19.73 -43.65
CA MET A 1 14.14 19.83 -42.24
C MET A 1 13.60 18.47 -41.82
N ILE A 2 14.48 17.60 -41.33
CA ILE A 2 14.13 16.26 -40.83
C ILE A 2 13.83 16.46 -39.35
N ALA A 3 12.54 16.47 -39.01
CA ALA A 3 12.09 16.47 -37.61
C ALA A 3 12.43 15.10 -37.03
N LEU A 4 13.46 15.09 -36.20
CA LEU A 4 14.00 13.94 -35.49
C LEU A 4 12.93 13.43 -34.51
N LEU A 5 12.23 12.36 -34.89
CA LEU A 5 11.42 11.55 -33.96
C LEU A 5 12.37 10.83 -32.99
N LEU A 6 12.73 11.50 -31.90
CA LEU A 6 13.27 10.87 -30.70
C LEU A 6 12.11 10.23 -29.93
N ALA A 7 11.59 9.12 -30.44
CA ALA A 7 10.76 8.23 -29.64
C ALA A 7 11.66 7.63 -28.56
N LEU A 8 11.40 8.03 -27.31
CA LEU A 8 11.99 7.45 -26.10
C LEU A 8 11.86 5.92 -26.16
N LEU A 9 12.97 5.22 -26.41
CA LEU A 9 13.13 3.82 -26.02
C LEU A 9 13.34 3.81 -24.50
N ALA A 10 12.27 4.05 -23.75
CA ALA A 10 12.26 3.70 -22.33
C ALA A 10 12.09 2.18 -22.27
N ASP A 11 13.04 1.48 -21.64
CA ASP A 11 12.87 0.06 -21.34
C ASP A 11 11.57 -0.13 -20.56
N PRO A 12 10.76 -1.16 -20.89
CA PRO A 12 9.58 -1.47 -20.12
C PRO A 12 10.00 -1.74 -18.66
N PRO A 13 9.26 -1.19 -17.66
CA PRO A 13 9.58 -1.43 -16.28
C PRO A 13 9.64 -2.94 -16.02
N PRO A 14 10.57 -3.42 -15.17
CA PRO A 14 10.69 -4.83 -14.86
C PRO A 14 9.33 -5.37 -14.38
N PRO A 15 8.94 -6.58 -14.80
CA PRO A 15 7.66 -7.17 -14.42
C PRO A 15 7.60 -7.28 -12.89
N LEU A 16 6.46 -6.83 -12.33
CA LEU A 16 6.23 -6.91 -10.90
C LEU A 16 6.17 -8.37 -10.45
N PRO A 17 6.65 -8.70 -9.23
CA PRO A 17 6.49 -10.05 -8.71
C PRO A 17 5.01 -10.43 -8.65
N ALA A 18 4.65 -11.50 -9.36
CA ALA A 18 3.31 -12.07 -9.34
C ALA A 18 2.93 -12.64 -7.97
N SER A 19 3.94 -12.90 -7.11
CA SER A 19 3.79 -13.36 -5.73
C SER A 19 4.88 -12.76 -4.87
N ILE A 20 4.52 -12.36 -3.65
CA ILE A 20 5.44 -11.91 -2.60
C ILE A 20 5.72 -13.11 -1.70
N ASP A 21 6.96 -13.61 -1.74
CA ASP A 21 7.45 -14.68 -0.86
C ASP A 21 6.57 -15.96 -0.89
N GLY A 22 5.96 -16.29 -2.03
CA GLY A 22 5.09 -17.46 -2.21
C GLY A 22 3.63 -17.24 -1.80
N SER A 23 3.27 -16.04 -1.36
CA SER A 23 1.91 -15.65 -0.99
C SER A 23 1.10 -15.18 -2.22
N PRO A 24 -0.23 -15.35 -2.24
CA PRO A 24 -1.10 -14.87 -3.32
C PRO A 24 -1.25 -13.34 -3.40
N ILE A 25 -0.57 -12.58 -2.54
CA ILE A 25 -0.41 -11.14 -2.70
C ILE A 25 0.75 -10.85 -3.67
N SER A 26 0.53 -9.94 -4.61
CA SER A 26 1.50 -9.52 -5.62
C SER A 26 2.04 -8.12 -5.33
N GLY A 27 3.17 -7.76 -5.92
CA GLY A 27 3.69 -6.39 -5.84
C GLY A 27 2.80 -5.40 -6.61
N LEU A 28 2.59 -4.22 -6.03
CA LEU A 28 2.01 -3.07 -6.70
C LEU A 28 3.08 -2.32 -7.50
N ALA A 29 2.68 -1.74 -8.64
CA ALA A 29 3.48 -0.75 -9.33
C ALA A 29 3.74 0.47 -8.42
N THR A 30 4.70 1.31 -8.77
CA THR A 30 4.87 2.61 -8.12
C THR A 30 3.54 3.36 -8.06
N GLN A 31 3.19 3.83 -6.87
CA GLN A 31 1.95 4.58 -6.65
C GLN A 31 2.27 6.06 -6.43
N SER A 32 1.51 6.94 -7.07
CA SER A 32 1.65 8.39 -6.88
C SER A 32 1.10 8.83 -5.51
N LEU A 33 1.58 9.99 -5.04
CA LEU A 33 0.94 10.69 -3.93
C LEU A 33 -0.45 11.16 -4.34
N PRO A 34 -1.50 10.91 -3.53
CA PRO A 34 -2.81 11.48 -3.78
C PRO A 34 -2.72 13.01 -3.85
N ALA A 35 -3.61 13.63 -4.63
CA ALA A 35 -3.63 15.09 -4.75
C ALA A 35 -3.98 15.80 -3.43
N ARG A 36 -4.63 15.10 -2.49
CA ARG A 36 -5.06 15.60 -1.18
C ARG A 36 -4.96 14.48 -0.14
N GLY A 37 -4.80 14.86 1.12
CA GLY A 37 -4.71 13.91 2.22
C GLY A 37 -3.38 13.17 2.25
N CYS A 38 -3.35 12.04 2.97
CA CYS A 38 -2.14 11.24 3.16
C CYS A 38 -2.32 9.83 2.59
N ALA A 39 -1.20 9.22 2.20
CA ALA A 39 -1.11 7.83 1.81
C ALA A 39 0.01 7.12 2.57
N ALA A 40 -0.27 5.92 3.05
CA ALA A 40 0.69 4.99 3.61
C ALA A 40 1.15 4.01 2.54
N TYR A 41 2.44 4.02 2.22
CA TYR A 41 3.08 3.10 1.27
C TYR A 41 3.77 1.99 2.06
N LEU A 42 3.30 0.75 1.88
CA LEU A 42 3.68 -0.37 2.72
C LEU A 42 4.41 -1.43 1.90
N PHE A 43 5.64 -1.71 2.30
CA PHE A 43 6.55 -2.63 1.63
C PHE A 43 6.67 -3.92 2.44
N SER A 44 6.76 -5.06 1.74
CA SER A 44 7.07 -6.34 2.38
C SER A 44 8.45 -6.28 3.04
N THR A 45 8.57 -6.90 4.22
CA THR A 45 9.85 -6.96 4.94
C THR A 45 10.62 -8.26 4.68
N GLY A 46 10.08 -9.13 3.82
CA GLY A 46 10.67 -10.41 3.43
C GLY A 46 11.78 -10.28 2.39
N SER A 47 11.94 -11.29 1.54
CA SER A 47 13.05 -11.34 0.56
C SER A 47 12.79 -10.46 -0.66
N THR A 48 11.53 -10.38 -1.10
CA THR A 48 11.12 -9.61 -2.29
C THR A 48 11.15 -8.09 -2.09
N ARG A 49 10.90 -7.60 -0.87
CA ARG A 49 10.93 -6.16 -0.49
C ARG A 49 10.22 -5.23 -1.48
N VAL A 50 8.98 -5.55 -1.81
CA VAL A 50 8.18 -4.81 -2.80
C VAL A 50 7.01 -4.08 -2.15
N LEU A 51 6.47 -3.08 -2.84
CA LEU A 51 5.26 -2.38 -2.41
C LEU A 51 4.08 -3.36 -2.43
N ALA A 52 3.59 -3.75 -1.26
CA ALA A 52 2.52 -4.74 -1.11
C ALA A 52 1.15 -4.07 -0.99
N ALA A 53 1.10 -2.87 -0.41
CA ALA A 53 -0.14 -2.14 -0.19
C ALA A 53 0.07 -0.62 -0.21
N MET A 54 -0.99 0.10 -0.58
CA MET A 54 -1.08 1.54 -0.38
C MET A 54 -2.41 1.85 0.33
N ALA A 55 -2.38 2.33 1.57
CA ALA A 55 -3.57 2.81 2.26
C ALA A 55 -3.73 4.32 2.06
N MET A 56 -4.95 4.78 1.81
CA MET A 56 -5.30 6.18 1.59
C MET A 56 -6.17 6.69 2.74
N ALA A 57 -5.89 7.89 3.23
CA ALA A 57 -6.69 8.54 4.27
C ALA A 57 -8.00 9.12 3.71
N ASP A 58 -7.98 9.62 2.47
CA ASP A 58 -9.12 10.23 1.78
C ASP A 58 -9.03 10.06 0.24
N PRO A 59 -9.93 9.30 -0.43
CA PRO A 59 -10.96 8.47 0.20
C PRO A 59 -10.34 7.34 1.00
N ALA A 60 -11.00 6.97 2.09
CA ALA A 60 -10.51 5.96 3.03
C ALA A 60 -10.55 4.55 2.42
N GLY A 61 -9.38 3.99 2.09
CA GLY A 61 -9.29 2.67 1.49
C GLY A 61 -7.87 2.12 1.47
N ILE A 62 -7.72 0.86 1.05
CA ILE A 62 -6.41 0.23 0.82
C ILE A 62 -6.37 -0.41 -0.56
N ARG A 63 -5.33 -0.12 -1.32
CA ARG A 63 -5.03 -0.76 -2.60
C ARG A 63 -4.16 -1.98 -2.37
N LEU A 64 -4.55 -3.10 -2.97
CA LEU A 64 -3.80 -4.37 -2.95
C LEU A 64 -3.84 -5.03 -4.33
N ALA A 65 -2.87 -5.87 -4.62
CA ALA A 65 -2.93 -6.84 -5.71
C ALA A 65 -3.07 -8.25 -5.13
N LEU A 66 -4.21 -8.91 -5.34
CA LEU A 66 -4.45 -10.29 -4.90
C LEU A 66 -4.72 -11.17 -6.10
N ASP A 67 -4.06 -12.32 -6.15
CA ASP A 67 -4.11 -13.25 -7.29
C ASP A 67 -3.84 -12.52 -8.63
N GLY A 68 -2.93 -11.52 -8.63
CA GLY A 68 -2.60 -10.68 -9.78
C GLY A 68 -3.60 -9.56 -10.11
N VAL A 69 -4.70 -9.43 -9.38
CA VAL A 69 -5.73 -8.41 -9.62
C VAL A 69 -5.59 -7.25 -8.65
N VAL A 70 -5.40 -6.04 -9.18
CA VAL A 70 -5.37 -4.81 -8.39
C VAL A 70 -6.79 -4.36 -8.06
N ALA A 71 -7.06 -4.11 -6.78
CA ALA A 71 -8.34 -3.59 -6.30
C ALA A 71 -8.14 -2.63 -5.12
N ASP A 72 -9.09 -1.69 -4.99
CA ASP A 72 -9.22 -0.79 -3.87
C ASP A 72 -10.32 -1.29 -2.92
N TYR A 73 -9.95 -1.51 -1.65
CA TYR A 73 -10.84 -2.00 -0.61
C TYR A 73 -11.25 -0.82 0.27
N PRO A 74 -12.52 -0.41 0.30
CA PRO A 74 -12.97 0.70 1.14
C PRO A 74 -12.84 0.34 2.63
N ARG A 75 -12.48 1.33 3.45
CA ARG A 75 -12.42 1.18 4.90
C ARG A 75 -13.83 1.01 5.47
N VAL A 76 -14.03 -0.03 6.27
CA VAL A 76 -15.31 -0.36 6.93
C VAL A 76 -15.25 -0.23 8.44
N GLY A 77 -14.05 -0.17 9.02
CA GLY A 77 -13.85 -0.02 10.45
C GLY A 77 -12.47 0.51 10.78
N GLN A 78 -12.32 1.09 11.96
CA GLN A 78 -11.03 1.48 12.53
C GLN A 78 -11.13 1.59 14.06
N SER A 79 -10.01 1.40 14.74
CA SER A 79 -9.94 1.55 16.19
C SER A 79 -8.63 2.19 16.64
N GLY A 80 -8.70 2.97 17.72
CA GLY A 80 -7.60 3.80 18.21
C GLY A 80 -7.64 5.22 17.61
N SER A 81 -6.77 6.09 18.12
CA SER A 81 -6.69 7.49 17.68
C SER A 81 -5.93 7.60 16.36
N PRO A 82 -6.55 8.13 15.28
CA PRO A 82 -5.87 8.29 14.01
C PRO A 82 -4.71 9.28 14.08
N ASP A 83 -3.62 8.96 13.39
CA ASP A 83 -2.49 9.85 13.12
C ASP A 83 -2.29 9.95 11.60
N LEU A 84 -2.17 11.18 11.08
CA LEU A 84 -2.12 11.47 9.63
C LEU A 84 -3.25 10.79 8.81
N GLY A 85 -4.42 10.56 9.43
CA GLY A 85 -5.58 9.91 8.80
C GLY A 85 -5.61 8.38 8.88
N PHE A 86 -4.66 7.78 9.59
CA PHE A 86 -4.55 6.32 9.79
C PHE A 86 -4.68 5.96 11.25
N ALA A 87 -5.69 5.15 11.61
CA ALA A 87 -5.78 4.56 12.93
C ALA A 87 -4.77 3.40 13.09
N PRO A 88 -4.32 3.10 14.33
CA PRO A 88 -3.44 1.97 14.61
C PRO A 88 -3.97 0.64 14.07
N VAL A 89 -5.30 0.50 13.99
CA VAL A 89 -5.99 -0.63 13.39
C VAL A 89 -7.05 -0.13 12.44
N SER A 90 -7.04 -0.61 11.20
CA SER A 90 -8.07 -0.34 10.20
C SER A 90 -8.54 -1.64 9.53
N GLU A 91 -9.82 -1.70 9.23
CA GLU A 91 -10.45 -2.83 8.52
C GLU A 91 -11.06 -2.34 7.21
N TYR A 92 -10.84 -3.11 6.15
CA TYR A 92 -11.28 -2.84 4.79
C TYR A 92 -11.95 -4.08 4.22
N ARG A 93 -12.90 -3.91 3.30
CA ARG A 93 -13.65 -5.05 2.75
C ARG A 93 -14.13 -4.81 1.34
N LEU A 94 -14.04 -5.84 0.51
CA LEU A 94 -14.61 -5.89 -0.84
C LEU A 94 -15.07 -7.32 -1.12
N GLY A 95 -16.38 -7.51 -1.31
CA GLY A 95 -16.97 -8.86 -1.40
C GLY A 95 -16.67 -9.69 -0.13
N GLU A 96 -16.22 -10.93 -0.34
CA GLU A 96 -15.84 -11.88 0.71
C GLU A 96 -14.44 -11.63 1.30
N VAL A 97 -13.67 -10.68 0.76
CA VAL A 97 -12.30 -10.41 1.21
C VAL A 97 -12.32 -9.34 2.28
N THR A 98 -11.78 -9.67 3.46
CA THR A 98 -11.59 -8.74 4.56
C THR A 98 -10.10 -8.52 4.79
N VAL A 99 -9.71 -7.26 4.86
CA VAL A 99 -8.33 -6.83 5.06
C VAL A 99 -8.25 -6.09 6.38
N ARG A 100 -7.34 -6.51 7.26
CA ARG A 100 -7.02 -5.82 8.49
C ARG A 100 -5.58 -5.34 8.44
N LEU A 101 -5.39 -4.05 8.66
CA LEU A 101 -4.09 -3.41 8.73
C LEU A 101 -3.87 -2.89 10.14
N GLU A 102 -2.82 -3.38 10.78
CA GLU A 102 -2.30 -2.86 12.04
C GLU A 102 -0.99 -2.14 11.76
N LEU A 103 -0.79 -0.94 12.31
CA LEU A 103 0.41 -0.13 12.03
C LEU A 103 0.86 0.69 13.23
N ALA A 104 2.14 1.01 13.25
CA ALA A 104 2.76 1.94 14.18
C ALA A 104 3.36 3.13 13.41
N VAL A 105 2.76 4.31 13.61
CA VAL A 105 3.29 5.57 13.08
C VAL A 105 4.40 6.09 13.99
N THR A 106 5.49 6.55 13.39
CA THR A 106 6.63 7.13 14.10
C THR A 106 7.05 8.42 13.42
N HIS A 107 6.94 9.54 14.16
CA HIS A 107 7.40 10.84 13.69
C HIS A 107 8.92 10.93 13.79
N ARG A 108 9.55 11.47 12.75
CA ARG A 108 10.98 11.80 12.74
C ARG A 108 11.13 13.26 12.36
N ALA A 109 12.07 13.96 12.99
CA ALA A 109 12.28 15.39 12.78
C ALA A 109 12.70 15.76 11.34
N ASP A 110 13.18 14.79 10.56
CA ASP A 110 13.57 14.96 9.16
C ASP A 110 12.45 14.63 8.16
N LEU A 111 11.23 14.30 8.63
CA LEU A 111 10.04 14.06 7.80
C LEU A 111 9.00 15.16 8.07
N ALA A 112 8.91 16.14 7.16
CA ALA A 112 8.02 17.30 7.34
C ALA A 112 6.57 17.03 6.91
N ASP A 113 6.38 16.34 5.77
CA ASP A 113 5.06 16.09 5.16
C ASP A 113 4.72 14.59 5.23
N GLY A 114 4.95 13.97 6.39
CA GLY A 114 4.79 12.53 6.52
C GLY A 114 5.33 11.94 7.83
N ALA A 115 5.38 10.62 7.88
CA ALA A 115 5.92 9.87 9.01
C ALA A 115 6.48 8.52 8.55
N LEU A 116 7.28 7.87 9.41
CA LEU A 116 7.67 6.49 9.23
C LEU A 116 6.56 5.57 9.73
N ILE A 117 6.35 4.44 9.04
CA ILE A 117 5.62 3.30 9.59
C ILE A 117 6.67 2.29 10.03
N SER A 118 7.00 2.29 11.32
CA SER A 118 8.10 1.50 11.87
C SER A 118 7.78 0.01 11.88
N SER A 119 6.50 -0.33 11.99
CA SER A 119 5.98 -1.69 11.81
C SER A 119 4.54 -1.64 11.33
N ALA A 120 4.16 -2.65 10.55
CA ALA A 120 2.78 -2.92 10.21
C ALA A 120 2.57 -4.43 10.01
N THR A 121 1.33 -4.89 10.20
CA THR A 121 0.88 -6.24 9.89
C THR A 121 -0.37 -6.17 9.05
N LEU A 122 -0.32 -6.80 7.88
CA LEU A 122 -1.47 -6.96 7.00
C LEU A 122 -2.01 -8.38 7.15
N ARG A 123 -3.26 -8.50 7.57
CA ARG A 123 -4.00 -9.76 7.59
C ARG A 123 -5.09 -9.71 6.54
N ILE A 124 -5.20 -10.75 5.73
CA ILE A 124 -6.21 -10.87 4.69
C ILE A 124 -6.96 -12.18 4.88
N ASP A 125 -8.26 -12.08 5.11
CA ASP A 125 -9.20 -13.19 5.05
C ASP A 125 -9.82 -13.24 3.65
N ARG A 126 -9.85 -14.43 3.06
CA ARG A 126 -10.28 -14.65 1.66
C ARG A 126 -11.43 -15.66 1.57
N GLY A 127 -12.26 -15.75 2.61
CA GLY A 127 -13.39 -16.67 2.68
C GLY A 127 -12.93 -18.12 2.71
N ALA A 128 -13.28 -18.90 1.67
CA ALA A 128 -12.92 -20.32 1.59
C ALA A 128 -11.47 -20.58 1.16
N LYS A 129 -10.69 -19.54 0.83
CA LYS A 129 -9.26 -19.68 0.49
C LYS A 129 -8.39 -19.43 1.71
N ASP A 130 -7.14 -19.88 1.64
CA ASP A 130 -6.14 -19.57 2.68
C ASP A 130 -6.01 -18.07 2.91
N GLY A 131 -5.95 -17.72 4.21
CA GLY A 131 -5.67 -16.37 4.68
C GLY A 131 -4.18 -16.02 4.59
N ILE A 132 -3.89 -14.73 4.62
CA ILE A 132 -2.53 -14.20 4.52
C ILE A 132 -2.25 -13.38 5.77
N ILE A 133 -1.05 -13.51 6.33
CA ILE A 133 -0.50 -12.58 7.33
C ILE A 133 0.87 -12.16 6.83
N MET A 134 1.09 -10.86 6.69
CA MET A 134 2.31 -10.30 6.13
C MET A 134 2.83 -9.14 7.00
N PRO A 135 4.07 -9.23 7.50
CA PRO A 135 4.74 -8.09 8.10
C PRO A 135 5.13 -7.07 7.02
N LEU A 136 4.88 -5.80 7.33
CA LEU A 136 5.13 -4.67 6.46
C LEU A 136 5.90 -3.59 7.24
N GLY A 137 6.59 -2.73 6.50
CA GLY A 137 7.13 -1.45 6.96
C GLY A 137 6.88 -0.40 5.90
N GLY A 138 6.98 0.89 6.23
CA GLY A 138 6.60 1.88 5.24
C GLY A 138 6.80 3.32 5.61
N LEU A 139 6.19 4.18 4.80
CA LEU A 139 6.21 5.63 4.94
C LEU A 139 4.82 6.17 4.69
N ILE A 140 4.46 7.21 5.43
CA ILE A 140 3.30 8.05 5.13
C ILE A 140 3.82 9.27 4.39
N GLY A 141 3.22 9.58 3.24
CA GLY A 141 3.36 10.86 2.57
C GLY A 141 2.04 11.61 2.59
N CYS A 142 2.08 12.91 2.86
CA CYS A 142 0.92 13.79 2.84
C CYS A 142 1.07 14.83 1.74
N ALA A 143 0.01 15.03 0.96
CA ALA A 143 -0.05 16.17 0.06
C ALA A 143 0.00 17.47 0.87
N LYS A 144 0.76 18.44 0.38
CA LYS A 144 0.74 19.80 0.94
C LYS A 144 -0.68 20.35 0.85
N LYS A 145 -1.11 20.99 1.93
CA LYS A 145 -2.39 21.69 1.99
C LYS A 145 -2.42 22.87 1.03
#